data_AF-A0A6U3EPE2-F1
#
_entry.id   AF-A0A6U3EPE2-F1
#
_cell.length_a   1.000
_cell.length_b   1.000
_cell.length_c   1.000
_cell.angle_alpha   90.00
_cell.angle_beta   90.00
_cell.angle_gamma   90.00
#
_symmetry.space_group_name_H-M   'P 1'
#
loop_
_entity.id
_entity.type
_entity.pdbx_description
1 polymer ?
#
loop_
_entity_poly.entity_id
_entity_poly.type
_entity_poly.pdbx_seq_one_letter_code
_entity_poly.pdbx_strand_id
1 'polypeptide(L)'
;MSRDRIIWLDLELYSLEDPKVLECAVILTTCNALDEVARKNWVIGTSIQVIRQRVLTNPFHTQHSINNGLIQACHQSSVTYAQWQSELMAFLRRHCQSGCRLAGFSVHKDLEVLRSEAPAVHQFLSHQVIDISSLDIIQWGLPALERAARFYTRSHGNHRAMSDNEAAIDKLKWYQQWLRTHCIA
;
A
#
# COMPACT_ATOMS: atom_id res chain seq x y z
N MET A 1 6.85 17.35 13.76
CA MET A 1 6.26 16.06 13.33
C MET A 1 4.92 15.89 14.01
N SER A 2 3.90 15.42 13.30
CA SER A 2 2.53 15.29 13.81
C SER A 2 2.11 13.82 13.97
N ARG A 3 1.22 13.54 14.94
CA ARG A 3 0.48 12.26 15.02
C ARG A 3 -0.64 12.18 13.98
N ASP A 4 -1.00 13.31 13.38
CA ASP A 4 -2.09 13.47 12.41
C ASP A 4 -1.65 13.16 10.97
N ARG A 5 -0.85 12.11 10.81
CA ARG A 5 -0.42 11.59 9.51
C ARG A 5 -1.03 10.23 9.27
N ILE A 6 -1.41 10.00 8.01
CA ILE A 6 -1.77 8.68 7.52
C ILE A 6 -0.57 8.15 6.72
N ILE A 7 -0.19 6.90 6.99
CA ILE A 7 0.86 6.20 6.28
C ILE A 7 0.18 5.26 5.28
N TRP A 8 0.10 5.69 4.03
CA TRP A 8 -0.35 4.85 2.93
C TRP A 8 0.81 3.98 2.51
N LEU A 9 0.66 2.66 2.61
CA LEU A 9 1.71 1.71 2.32
C LEU A 9 1.13 0.52 1.57
N ASP A 10 1.87 0.09 0.56
CA ASP A 10 1.56 -1.10 -0.23
C ASP A 10 2.86 -1.90 -0.44
N LEU A 11 2.75 -3.22 -0.38
CA LEU A 11 3.85 -4.17 -0.60
C LEU A 11 3.54 -5.11 -1.76
N GLU A 12 4.47 -5.18 -2.72
CA GLU A 12 4.52 -6.29 -3.67
C GLU A 12 5.37 -7.41 -3.07
N LEU A 13 4.86 -8.65 -3.13
CA LEU A 13 5.43 -9.81 -2.45
C LEU A 13 5.86 -10.90 -3.46
N TYR A 14 6.57 -11.94 -3.03
CA TYR A 14 6.81 -13.13 -3.88
C TYR A 14 5.51 -13.93 -4.06
N SER A 15 4.75 -14.08 -2.97
CA SER A 15 3.37 -14.56 -2.95
C SER A 15 2.75 -14.28 -1.57
N LEU A 16 1.49 -14.65 -1.37
CA LEU A 16 0.85 -14.56 -0.05
C LEU A 16 1.35 -15.66 0.90
N GLU A 17 1.83 -16.79 0.37
CA GLU A 17 2.33 -17.95 1.12
C GLU A 17 3.83 -17.83 1.47
N ASP A 18 4.62 -17.15 0.63
CA ASP A 18 6.02 -16.77 0.89
C ASP A 18 6.15 -15.23 0.83
N PRO A 19 5.73 -14.48 1.86
CA PRO A 19 5.54 -13.03 1.78
C PRO A 19 6.86 -12.23 1.90
N LYS A 20 7.82 -12.52 1.01
CA LYS A 20 9.03 -11.70 0.86
C LYS A 20 8.76 -10.48 0.00
N VAL A 21 9.18 -9.32 0.49
CA VAL A 21 8.95 -8.03 -0.17
C VAL A 21 9.84 -7.88 -1.42
N LEU A 22 9.22 -7.49 -2.53
CA LEU A 22 9.86 -7.08 -3.79
C LEU A 22 9.83 -5.57 -3.99
N GLU A 23 8.71 -4.94 -3.66
CA GLU A 23 8.54 -3.49 -3.74
C GLU A 23 7.76 -3.01 -2.53
N CYS A 24 8.12 -1.83 -2.04
CA CYS A 24 7.43 -1.15 -0.96
C CYS A 24 7.30 0.32 -1.34
N ALA A 25 6.09 0.83 -1.39
CA ALA A 25 5.84 2.25 -1.56
C ALA A 25 5.15 2.83 -0.35
N VAL A 26 5.47 4.09 -0.04
CA VAL A 26 4.82 4.85 1.00
C VAL A 26 4.45 6.23 0.50
N ILE A 27 3.20 6.64 0.75
CA ILE A 27 2.75 8.02 0.65
C ILE A 27 2.30 8.47 2.05
N LEU A 28 2.75 9.64 2.48
CA LEU A 28 2.34 10.25 3.73
C LEU A 28 1.39 11.39 3.43
N THR A 29 0.22 11.41 4.08
CA THR A 29 -0.75 12.48 3.90
C THR A 29 -1.13 13.18 5.20
N THR A 30 -1.73 14.36 5.10
CA THR A 30 -2.56 14.93 6.17
C THR A 30 -3.77 14.02 6.43
N CYS A 31 -4.33 14.05 7.64
CA CYS A 31 -5.51 13.23 7.98
C CYS A 31 -6.83 13.73 7.38
N ASN A 32 -7.02 15.06 7.29
CA ASN A 32 -8.31 15.66 6.94
C ASN A 32 -8.50 15.82 5.42
N ALA A 33 -7.53 16.44 4.76
CA ALA A 33 -7.60 16.76 3.34
C ALA A 33 -6.91 15.70 2.45
N LEU A 34 -6.16 14.78 3.06
CA LEU A 34 -5.35 13.78 2.35
C LEU A 34 -4.35 14.44 1.39
N ASP A 35 -3.80 15.59 1.78
CA ASP A 35 -2.74 16.28 1.05
C ASP A 35 -1.42 15.54 1.25
N GLU A 36 -0.71 15.28 0.18
CA GLU A 36 0.58 14.63 0.23
C GLU A 36 1.63 15.50 0.92
N VAL A 37 2.43 14.85 1.76
CA VAL A 37 3.51 15.43 2.55
C VAL A 37 4.86 14.96 2.03
N ALA A 38 4.95 13.68 1.74
CA ALA A 38 6.14 13.02 1.22
C ALA A 38 5.74 11.67 0.64
N ARG A 39 6.52 11.21 -0.34
CA ARG A 39 6.41 9.87 -0.90
C ARG A 39 7.80 9.24 -1.05
N LYS A 40 7.87 7.92 -0.99
CA LYS A 40 9.09 7.17 -1.34
C LYS A 40 8.72 5.77 -1.83
N ASN A 41 9.50 5.25 -2.78
CA ASN A 41 9.37 3.90 -3.31
C ASN A 41 10.71 3.16 -3.19
N TRP A 42 10.65 1.89 -2.80
CA TRP A 42 11.80 0.99 -2.73
C TRP A 42 11.51 -0.26 -3.54
N VAL A 43 12.35 -0.55 -4.51
CA VAL A 43 12.36 -1.84 -5.21
C VAL A 43 13.56 -2.63 -4.69
N ILE A 44 13.34 -3.84 -4.20
CA ILE A 44 14.37 -4.65 -3.54
C ILE A 44 15.10 -5.51 -4.59
N GLY A 45 16.42 -5.41 -4.58
CA GLY A 45 17.31 -6.18 -5.44
C GLY A 45 17.09 -7.68 -5.25
N THR A 46 16.63 -8.36 -6.30
CA THR A 46 16.36 -9.81 -6.27
C THR A 46 17.02 -10.49 -7.46
N SER A 47 17.77 -11.56 -7.19
CA SER A 47 18.47 -12.29 -8.25
C SER A 47 17.50 -12.97 -9.21
N ILE A 48 17.90 -13.10 -10.48
CA ILE A 48 17.07 -13.75 -11.49
C ILE A 48 16.74 -15.22 -11.15
N GLN A 49 17.64 -15.90 -10.43
CA GLN A 49 17.42 -17.27 -9.97
C GLN A 49 16.27 -17.35 -8.98
N VAL A 50 16.26 -16.47 -7.97
CA VAL A 50 15.18 -16.39 -6.97
C VAL A 50 13.86 -16.00 -7.63
N ILE A 51 13.88 -15.00 -8.52
CA ILE A 51 12.69 -14.59 -9.29
C ILE A 51 12.07 -15.78 -10.02
N ARG A 52 12.88 -16.55 -10.75
CA ARG A 52 12.38 -17.71 -11.52
C ARG A 52 11.84 -18.83 -10.62
N GLN A 53 12.48 -19.07 -9.49
CA GLN A 53 12.17 -20.22 -8.62
C GLN A 53 11.05 -19.96 -7.62
N ARG A 54 10.81 -18.69 -7.25
CA ARG A 54 9.88 -18.35 -6.17
C ARG A 54 8.78 -17.36 -6.56
N VAL A 55 9.08 -16.43 -7.49
CA VAL A 55 8.14 -15.38 -7.89
C VAL A 55 7.33 -15.83 -9.10
N LEU A 56 8.02 -16.26 -10.17
CA LEU A 56 7.37 -16.67 -11.43
C LEU A 56 6.68 -18.04 -11.37
N THR A 57 6.81 -18.77 -10.26
CA THR A 57 6.03 -19.98 -9.99
C THR A 57 4.58 -19.67 -9.63
N ASN A 58 4.28 -18.41 -9.28
CA ASN A 58 2.93 -17.95 -8.99
C ASN A 58 2.26 -17.41 -10.27
N PRO A 59 1.09 -17.95 -10.68
CA PRO A 59 0.34 -17.49 -11.85
C PRO A 59 -0.03 -15.98 -11.82
N PHE A 60 -0.18 -15.40 -10.62
CA PHE A 60 -0.46 -13.98 -10.47
C PHE A 60 0.66 -13.12 -11.09
N HIS A 61 1.92 -13.46 -10.81
CA HIS A 61 3.07 -12.71 -11.29
C HIS A 61 3.31 -12.89 -12.79
N THR A 62 3.01 -14.06 -13.35
CA THR A 62 3.13 -14.28 -14.80
C THR A 62 2.10 -13.48 -15.59
N GLN A 63 0.93 -13.22 -15.02
CA GLN A 63 -0.13 -12.43 -15.64
C GLN A 63 0.04 -10.91 -15.45
N HIS A 64 0.48 -10.47 -14.27
CA HIS A 64 0.48 -9.04 -13.89
C HIS A 64 1.89 -8.43 -13.82
N SER A 65 2.82 -9.06 -13.08
CA SER A 65 4.12 -8.46 -12.75
C SER A 65 5.16 -8.48 -13.88
N ILE A 66 5.03 -9.40 -14.85
CA ILE A 66 5.85 -9.35 -16.07
C ILE A 66 5.49 -8.10 -16.90
N ASN A 67 4.20 -7.78 -16.96
CA ASN A 67 3.68 -6.72 -17.83
C ASN A 67 3.84 -5.32 -17.23
N ASN A 68 4.03 -5.20 -15.91
CA ASN A 68 4.16 -3.93 -15.21
C ASN A 68 5.61 -3.51 -14.90
N GLY A 69 6.60 -4.29 -15.35
CA GLY A 69 8.03 -4.00 -15.21
C GLY A 69 8.64 -4.24 -13.82
N LEU A 70 7.88 -4.75 -12.83
CA LEU A 70 8.38 -5.01 -11.48
C LEU A 70 9.57 -5.98 -11.49
N ILE A 71 9.45 -7.08 -12.23
CA ILE A 71 10.50 -8.11 -12.30
C ILE A 71 11.82 -7.55 -12.83
N GLN A 72 11.75 -6.70 -13.85
CA GLN A 72 12.93 -6.03 -14.39
C GLN A 72 13.53 -5.04 -13.38
N ALA A 73 12.69 -4.27 -12.68
CA ALA A 73 13.13 -3.34 -11.67
C ALA A 73 13.84 -4.05 -10.49
N CYS A 74 13.31 -5.19 -10.04
CA CYS A 74 13.94 -6.01 -8.98
C CYS A 74 15.31 -6.54 -9.40
N HIS A 75 15.46 -6.95 -10.66
CA HIS A 75 16.75 -7.42 -11.19
C HIS A 75 17.79 -6.29 -11.30
N GLN A 76 17.34 -5.07 -11.60
CA GLN A 76 18.22 -3.90 -11.76
C GLN A 76 18.53 -3.19 -10.43
N SER A 77 17.72 -3.42 -9.40
CA SER A 77 17.89 -2.75 -8.10
C SER A 77 19.08 -3.31 -7.32
N SER A 78 19.81 -2.41 -6.66
CA SER A 78 20.87 -2.71 -5.70
C SER A 78 20.43 -2.53 -4.24
N VAL A 79 19.16 -2.14 -4.01
CA VAL A 79 18.63 -1.95 -2.66
C VAL A 79 18.53 -3.31 -1.97
N THR A 80 19.27 -3.45 -0.87
CA THR A 80 19.22 -4.64 -0.02
C THR A 80 18.04 -4.55 0.96
N TYR A 81 17.65 -5.70 1.51
CA TYR A 81 16.60 -5.76 2.53
C TYR A 81 16.90 -4.89 3.76
N ALA A 82 18.16 -4.90 4.22
CA ALA A 82 18.60 -4.09 5.36
C ALA A 82 18.55 -2.59 5.06
N GLN A 83 18.90 -2.18 3.83
CA GLN A 83 18.74 -0.80 3.39
C GLN A 83 17.27 -0.39 3.35
N TRP A 84 16.40 -1.21 2.76
CA TRP A 84 14.97 -0.95 2.75
C TRP A 84 14.41 -0.76 4.17
N GLN A 85 14.66 -1.70 5.09
CA GLN A 85 14.17 -1.62 6.48
C GLN A 85 14.64 -0.35 7.19
N SER A 86 15.94 -0.05 7.10
CA SER A 86 16.54 1.11 7.77
C SER A 86 16.07 2.44 7.17
N GLU A 87 15.99 2.53 5.84
CA GLU A 87 15.53 3.73 5.15
C GLU A 87 14.03 3.96 5.33
N LEU A 88 13.21 2.92 5.32
CA LEU A 88 11.78 3.02 5.60
C LEU A 88 11.55 3.57 7.00
N MET A 89 12.22 2.99 8.00
CA MET A 89 12.11 3.47 9.38
C MET A 89 12.60 4.92 9.52
N ALA A 90 13.71 5.28 8.87
CA ALA A 90 14.24 6.65 8.89
C ALA A 90 13.29 7.64 8.20
N PHE A 91 12.68 7.24 7.08
CA PHE A 91 11.68 8.03 6.37
C PHE A 91 10.45 8.28 7.25
N LEU A 92 9.89 7.24 7.86
CA LEU A 92 8.75 7.38 8.77
C LEU A 92 9.08 8.26 9.97
N ARG A 93 10.23 8.06 10.62
CA ARG A 93 10.68 8.91 11.74
C ARG A 93 10.91 10.37 11.36
N ARG A 94 11.18 10.68 10.09
CA ARG A 94 11.36 12.06 9.62
C ARG A 94 10.04 12.82 9.49
N HIS A 95 8.92 12.11 9.28
CA HIS A 95 7.66 12.74 8.91
C HIS A 95 6.53 12.49 9.92
N CYS A 96 6.60 11.40 10.68
CA CYS A 96 5.56 10.93 11.59
C CYS A 96 6.07 10.79 13.03
N GLN A 97 5.16 10.89 13.99
CA GLN A 97 5.37 10.35 15.32
C GLN A 97 4.92 8.87 15.36
N SER A 98 5.38 8.11 16.36
CA SER A 98 4.87 6.75 16.57
C SER A 98 3.36 6.78 16.87
N GLY A 99 2.66 5.75 16.41
CA GLY A 99 1.21 5.62 16.55
C GLY A 99 0.40 6.21 15.38
N CYS A 100 1.03 6.54 14.25
CA CYS A 100 0.31 6.87 13.01
C CYS A 100 -0.34 5.62 12.41
N ARG A 101 -1.50 5.79 11.77
CA ARG A 101 -2.29 4.68 11.20
C ARG A 101 -1.74 4.29 9.84
N LEU A 102 -1.67 2.98 9.60
CA LEU A 102 -1.43 2.40 8.29
C LEU A 102 -2.73 2.42 7.47
N ALA A 103 -2.64 2.72 6.17
CA ALA A 103 -3.76 2.78 5.26
C ALA A 103 -3.42 2.14 3.91
N GLY A 104 -4.42 1.55 3.25
CA GLY A 104 -4.24 0.88 1.97
C GLY A 104 -5.41 -0.06 1.65
N PHE A 105 -5.34 -0.75 0.52
CA PHE A 105 -6.29 -1.81 0.18
C PHE A 105 -5.89 -3.09 0.90
N SER A 106 -6.82 -3.72 1.62
CA SER A 106 -6.57 -4.98 2.32
C SER A 106 -5.32 -4.93 3.20
N VAL A 107 -5.06 -3.73 3.76
CA VAL A 107 -3.78 -3.34 4.35
C VAL A 107 -3.39 -4.15 5.60
N HIS A 108 -4.35 -4.90 6.14
CA HIS A 108 -4.07 -5.89 7.19
C HIS A 108 -3.07 -6.96 6.73
N LYS A 109 -2.99 -7.25 5.42
CA LYS A 109 -1.97 -8.14 4.86
C LYS A 109 -0.58 -7.51 4.85
N ASP A 110 -0.45 -6.26 4.43
CA ASP A 110 0.83 -5.54 4.53
C ASP A 110 1.29 -5.45 5.99
N LEU A 111 0.36 -5.18 6.91
CA LEU A 111 0.66 -5.14 8.34
C LEU A 111 1.19 -6.48 8.87
N GLU A 112 0.60 -7.60 8.44
CA GLU A 112 1.05 -8.96 8.77
C GLU A 112 2.48 -9.21 8.26
N VAL A 113 2.79 -8.81 7.02
CA VAL A 113 4.14 -8.92 6.45
C VAL A 113 5.13 -8.04 7.19
N LEU A 114 4.78 -6.79 7.51
CA LEU A 114 5.66 -5.89 8.25
C LEU A 114 5.99 -6.43 9.65
N ARG A 115 5.11 -7.23 10.26
CA ARG A 115 5.36 -7.84 11.57
C ARG A 115 6.55 -8.79 11.55
N SER A 116 6.74 -9.56 10.48
CA SER A 116 7.88 -10.47 10.32
C SER A 116 9.06 -9.81 9.59
N GLU A 117 8.79 -9.07 8.51
CA GLU A 117 9.81 -8.56 7.59
C GLU A 117 10.35 -7.17 7.96
N ALA A 118 9.65 -6.39 8.78
CA ALA A 118 10.11 -5.08 9.27
C ALA A 118 9.57 -4.76 10.68
N PRO A 119 9.87 -5.58 11.71
CA PRO A 119 9.22 -5.50 13.03
C PRO A 119 9.35 -4.15 13.73
N ALA A 120 10.45 -3.43 13.51
CA ALA A 120 10.63 -2.07 14.04
C ALA A 120 9.64 -1.06 13.42
N VAL A 121 9.31 -1.21 12.13
CA VAL A 121 8.29 -0.42 11.46
C VAL A 121 6.92 -0.80 11.99
N HIS A 122 6.61 -2.10 12.08
CA HIS A 122 5.34 -2.57 12.67
C HIS A 122 5.10 -2.00 14.08
N GLN A 123 6.11 -2.03 14.96
CA GLN A 123 6.02 -1.47 16.32
C GLN A 123 5.84 0.06 16.34
N PHE A 124 6.26 0.76 15.29
CA PHE A 124 6.11 2.21 15.19
C PHE A 124 4.68 2.63 14.84
N LEU A 125 3.93 1.77 14.15
CA LEU A 125 2.57 2.02 13.68
C LEU A 125 1.54 1.92 14.82
N SER A 126 0.37 2.52 14.59
CA SER A 126 -0.82 2.26 15.40
C SER A 126 -1.30 0.82 15.23
N HIS A 127 -1.97 0.29 16.25
CA HIS A 127 -2.76 -0.95 16.12
C HIS A 127 -4.01 -0.77 15.24
N GLN A 128 -4.46 0.48 15.04
CA GLN A 128 -5.57 0.80 14.15
C GLN A 128 -5.08 1.02 12.72
N VAL A 129 -5.85 0.48 11.77
CA VAL A 129 -5.62 0.66 10.33
C VAL A 129 -6.80 1.34 9.66
N ILE A 130 -6.57 1.92 8.48
CA ILE A 130 -7.59 2.44 7.58
C ILE A 130 -7.61 1.52 6.35
N ASP A 131 -8.42 0.46 6.40
CA ASP A 131 -8.53 -0.52 5.32
C ASP A 131 -9.60 -0.09 4.30
N ILE A 132 -9.18 0.31 3.11
CA ILE A 132 -10.07 0.80 2.06
C ILE A 132 -10.99 -0.32 1.54
N SER A 133 -10.52 -1.57 1.54
CA SER A 133 -11.33 -2.72 1.12
C SER A 133 -12.52 -2.94 2.06
N SER A 134 -12.42 -2.52 3.32
CA SER A 134 -13.57 -2.56 4.24
C SER A 134 -14.68 -1.59 3.81
N LEU A 135 -14.34 -0.44 3.23
CA LEU A 135 -15.31 0.51 2.68
C LEU A 135 -15.99 -0.03 1.42
N ASP A 136 -15.25 -0.78 0.60
CA ASP A 136 -15.79 -1.48 -0.57
C ASP A 136 -16.84 -2.53 -0.19
N ILE A 137 -16.77 -3.12 1.01
CA ILE A 137 -17.78 -4.08 1.48
C ILE A 137 -19.03 -3.35 1.98
N ILE A 138 -18.89 -2.20 2.63
CA ILE A 138 -20.03 -1.43 3.21
C ILE A 138 -21.06 -1.00 2.15
N GLN A 139 -20.66 -0.91 0.87
CA GLN A 139 -21.61 -0.64 -0.20
C GLN A 139 -22.70 -1.73 -0.32
N TRP A 140 -22.42 -2.96 0.12
CA TRP A 140 -23.40 -4.04 0.16
C TRP A 140 -24.47 -3.71 1.20
N GLY A 141 -25.69 -3.43 0.71
CA GLY A 141 -26.81 -3.00 1.56
C GLY A 141 -27.08 -1.48 1.52
N LEU A 142 -26.30 -0.70 0.77
CA LEU A 142 -26.55 0.71 0.51
C LEU A 142 -26.82 0.95 -0.99
N PRO A 143 -28.05 0.79 -1.48
CA PRO A 143 -28.34 0.79 -2.93
C PRO A 143 -27.86 2.04 -3.68
N ALA A 144 -27.89 3.20 -3.04
CA ALA A 144 -27.39 4.44 -3.64
C ALA A 144 -25.86 4.45 -3.78
N LEU A 145 -25.14 3.98 -2.77
CA LEU A 145 -23.68 3.88 -2.78
C LEU A 145 -23.23 2.79 -3.76
N GLU A 146 -23.90 1.64 -3.75
CA GLU A 146 -23.61 0.54 -4.67
C GLU A 146 -23.75 0.98 -6.13
N ARG A 147 -24.82 1.70 -6.48
CA ARG A 147 -24.97 2.28 -7.83
C ARG A 147 -23.85 3.25 -8.17
N ALA A 148 -23.49 4.14 -7.25
CA ALA A 148 -22.41 5.10 -7.49
C ALA A 148 -21.05 4.39 -7.68
N ALA A 149 -20.78 3.36 -6.88
CA ALA A 149 -19.54 2.60 -6.94
C ALA A 149 -19.38 1.82 -8.25
N ARG A 150 -20.47 1.37 -8.88
CA ARG A 150 -20.44 0.73 -10.21
C ARG A 150 -19.89 1.64 -11.31
N PHE A 151 -19.98 2.96 -11.15
CA PHE A 151 -19.43 3.94 -12.09
C PHE A 151 -18.05 4.46 -11.67
N TYR A 152 -17.56 4.07 -10.49
CA TYR A 152 -16.21 4.41 -10.07
C TYR A 152 -15.20 3.58 -10.87
N THR A 153 -14.31 4.27 -11.59
CA THR A 153 -13.17 3.64 -12.26
C THR A 153 -11.92 3.88 -11.42
N ARG A 154 -11.19 2.82 -11.09
CA ARG A 154 -9.91 2.92 -10.37
C ARG A 154 -8.90 3.66 -11.24
N SER A 155 -8.36 4.75 -10.72
CA SER A 155 -7.51 5.69 -11.45
C SER A 155 -6.12 5.13 -11.81
N HIS A 156 -5.57 4.21 -11.00
CA HIS A 156 -4.16 3.83 -11.07
C HIS A 156 -3.86 2.32 -10.80
N GLY A 157 -4.64 1.37 -11.32
CA GLY A 157 -4.40 -0.07 -11.06
C GLY A 157 -3.41 -0.74 -12.02
N ASN A 158 -2.15 -0.92 -11.63
CA ASN A 158 -1.17 -1.70 -12.42
C ASN A 158 -0.32 -2.69 -11.59
N HIS A 159 -0.67 -2.97 -10.33
CA HIS A 159 0.08 -3.83 -9.42
C HIS A 159 1.52 -3.33 -9.20
N ARG A 160 1.62 -2.03 -8.91
CA ARG A 160 2.85 -1.37 -8.50
C ARG A 160 2.52 -0.58 -7.25
N ALA A 161 3.33 -0.75 -6.22
CA ALA A 161 2.98 -0.29 -4.89
C ALA A 161 2.64 1.21 -4.81
N MET A 162 3.35 2.07 -5.57
CA MET A 162 3.05 3.50 -5.58
C MET A 162 1.69 3.81 -6.22
N SER A 163 1.41 3.14 -7.34
CA SER A 163 0.18 3.29 -8.12
C SER A 163 -1.03 2.83 -7.31
N ASP A 164 -0.88 1.73 -6.55
CA ASP A 164 -1.94 1.20 -5.70
C ASP A 164 -2.19 2.07 -4.46
N ASN A 165 -1.16 2.71 -3.91
CA ASN A 165 -1.35 3.76 -2.89
C ASN A 165 -2.12 4.97 -3.43
N GLU A 166 -1.79 5.47 -4.62
CA GLU A 166 -2.51 6.59 -5.26
C GLU A 166 -3.98 6.22 -5.50
N ALA A 167 -4.24 5.01 -6.00
CA ALA A 167 -5.60 4.50 -6.18
C ALA A 167 -6.37 4.39 -4.85
N ALA A 168 -5.70 4.05 -3.74
CA ALA A 168 -6.32 3.93 -2.43
C ALA A 168 -6.71 5.31 -1.87
N ILE A 169 -5.83 6.30 -2.04
CA ILE A 169 -6.10 7.69 -1.66
C ILE A 169 -7.30 8.23 -2.46
N ASP A 170 -7.30 8.05 -3.78
CA ASP A 170 -8.40 8.49 -4.65
C ASP A 170 -9.73 7.84 -4.26
N LYS A 171 -9.69 6.54 -3.93
CA LYS A 171 -10.89 5.81 -3.48
C LYS A 171 -11.43 6.35 -2.16
N LEU A 172 -10.56 6.65 -1.19
CA LEU A 172 -10.99 7.25 0.08
C LEU A 172 -11.56 8.66 -0.14
N LYS A 173 -10.94 9.48 -0.99
CA LYS A 173 -11.47 10.80 -1.36
C LYS A 173 -12.86 10.69 -1.99
N TRP A 174 -13.06 9.72 -2.87
CA TRP A 174 -14.36 9.44 -3.46
C TRP A 174 -15.42 9.06 -2.41
N TYR A 175 -15.09 8.17 -1.46
CA TYR A 175 -15.98 7.84 -0.34
C TYR A 175 -16.32 9.05 0.53
N GLN A 176 -15.31 9.84 0.91
CA GLN A 176 -15.51 11.06 1.69
C GLN A 176 -16.44 12.05 0.98
N GLN A 177 -16.26 12.23 -0.33
CA GLN A 177 -17.12 13.10 -1.13
C GLN A 177 -18.55 12.57 -1.19
N TRP A 178 -18.72 11.27 -1.47
CA TRP A 178 -20.04 10.66 -1.54
C TRP A 178 -20.80 10.81 -0.21
N LEU A 179 -20.14 10.51 0.92
CA LEU A 179 -20.72 10.64 2.27
C LEU A 179 -21.08 12.09 2.61
N ARG A 180 -20.22 13.06 2.28
CA ARG A 180 -20.53 14.49 2.46
C ARG A 180 -21.74 14.92 1.66
N THR A 181 -21.87 14.47 0.42
CA THR A 181 -23.01 14.86 -0.43
C THR A 181 -24.33 14.21 -0.01
N HIS A 182 -24.31 13.00 0.57
CA HIS A 182 -25.54 12.21 0.75
C HIS A 182 -25.91 11.89 2.20
N CYS A 183 -25.00 12.04 3.17
CA CYS A 183 -25.23 11.61 4.56
C CYS A 183 -24.99 12.71 5.59
N ILE A 184 -24.23 13.74 5.26
CA ILE A 184 -23.88 14.81 6.20
C ILE A 184 -24.45 16.11 5.63
N ALA A 185 -25.56 16.57 6.22
CA ALA A 185 -26.11 17.91 6.00
C ALA A 185 -25.43 18.91 6.93
#